data_AF-A0A9P7C2F7-F1
#
_entry.id   AF-A0A9P7C2F7-F1
#
_cell.length_a   1.000
_cell.length_b   1.000
_cell.length_c   1.000
_cell.angle_alpha   90.00
_cell.angle_beta   90.00
_cell.angle_gamma   90.00
#
_symmetry.space_group_name_H-M   'P 1'
#
loop_
_entity.id
_entity.type
_entity.pdbx_description
1 polymer ?
#
loop_
_entity_poly.entity_id
_entity_poly.type
_entity_poly.pdbx_seq_one_letter_code
_entity_poly.pdbx_strand_id
1 'polypeptide(L)'
;MDRSWYNRAGVERVMGYCSETEYQQFLRQAPVFEQLLVDDGILLFKYWLCVDQEQQEKRFAERHIDPLKGWKLSPVDLKSRSKYSAYTEAREAMLRATHREGAPWTLVDFNDQRLGRLTLVRNLLDRLPDTRVDAPLPELPKLKGKLHREHYDVLKPIEDFPVEE
;
A
#
# COMPACT_ATOMS: atom_id res chain seq x y z
N MET A 1 6.24 -2.50 -2.13
CA MET A 1 6.89 -3.22 -1.02
C MET A 1 6.04 -3.04 0.22
N ASP A 2 5.83 -4.08 1.03
CA ASP A 2 5.27 -3.93 2.39
C ASP A 2 6.41 -3.55 3.32
N ARG A 3 6.35 -2.35 3.90
CA ARG A 3 7.51 -1.59 4.39
C ARG A 3 8.53 -1.37 3.25
N SER A 4 9.74 -0.96 3.58
CA SER A 4 10.82 -0.67 2.61
C SER A 4 12.14 -0.39 3.35
N TRP A 5 13.16 0.10 2.64
CA TRP A 5 14.42 0.57 3.23
C TRP A 5 14.24 1.70 4.27
N TYR A 6 13.06 2.32 4.34
CA TYR A 6 12.73 3.39 5.29
C TYR A 6 12.57 2.96 6.75
N ASN A 7 12.65 1.66 7.07
CA ASN A 7 12.59 1.20 8.46
C ASN A 7 13.64 1.89 9.36
N ARG A 8 14.82 2.20 8.80
CA ARG A 8 15.89 2.93 9.49
C ARG A 8 15.48 4.33 9.92
N ALA A 9 14.75 5.06 9.07
CA ALA A 9 14.27 6.40 9.39
C ALA A 9 13.01 6.43 10.26
N GLY A 10 12.34 5.29 10.45
CA GLY A 10 11.14 5.16 11.26
C GLY A 10 11.38 4.38 12.56
N VAL A 11 11.13 3.06 12.50
CA VAL A 11 11.16 2.19 13.68
C VAL A 11 12.53 2.15 14.32
N GLU A 12 13.61 1.98 13.57
CA GLU A 12 14.95 1.87 14.16
C GLU A 12 15.35 3.17 14.86
N ARG A 13 15.05 4.32 14.25
CA ARG A 13 15.26 5.63 14.85
C ARG A 13 14.50 5.79 16.17
N VAL A 14 13.20 5.50 16.19
CA VAL A 14 12.33 5.74 17.36
C VAL A 14 12.55 4.70 18.47
N MET A 15 12.95 3.49 18.10
CA MET A 15 13.18 2.39 19.04
C MET A 15 14.64 2.27 19.49
N GLY A 16 15.54 3.07 18.93
CA GLY A 16 16.96 3.06 19.28
C GLY A 16 17.71 1.84 18.74
N TYR A 17 17.27 1.30 17.60
CA TYR A 17 17.92 0.16 16.93
C TYR A 17 18.97 0.58 15.92
N CYS A 18 19.15 1.88 15.70
CA CYS A 18 20.28 2.45 14.96
C CYS A 18 20.90 3.62 15.73
N SER A 19 22.19 3.85 15.52
CA SER A 19 22.89 5.04 16.01
C SER A 19 22.45 6.31 15.26
N GLU A 20 22.70 7.48 15.85
CA GLU A 20 22.46 8.77 15.18
C GLU A 20 23.24 8.87 13.87
N THR A 21 24.50 8.41 13.86
CA THR A 21 25.35 8.42 12.66
C THR A 21 24.73 7.60 11.52
N GLU A 22 24.26 6.38 11.81
CA GLU A 22 23.61 5.51 10.82
C GLU A 22 22.30 6.12 10.30
N TYR A 23 21.50 6.72 11.19
CA TYR A 23 20.26 7.41 10.81
C TYR A 23 20.54 8.58 9.86
N GLN A 24 21.47 9.47 10.22
CA GLN A 24 21.84 10.63 9.41
C GLN A 24 22.46 10.21 8.07
N GLN A 25 23.28 9.16 8.08
CA GLN A 25 23.84 8.58 6.86
C GLN A 25 22.73 8.05 5.94
N PHE A 26 21.77 7.31 6.49
CA PHE A 26 20.63 6.81 5.73
C PHE A 26 19.82 7.93 5.10
N LEU A 27 19.51 9.00 5.83
CA LEU A 27 18.76 10.14 5.29
C LEU A 27 19.47 10.84 4.11
N ARG A 28 20.81 10.79 4.07
CA ARG A 28 21.60 11.30 2.93
C ARG A 28 21.67 10.31 1.77
N GLN A 29 21.77 9.02 2.06
CA GLN A 29 21.96 7.98 1.04
C GLN A 29 20.66 7.58 0.35
N ALA A 30 19.53 7.56 1.06
CA ALA A 30 18.26 7.10 0.50
C ALA A 30 17.84 7.88 -0.76
N PRO A 31 17.89 9.24 -0.80
CA PRO A 31 17.55 9.97 -2.02
C PRO A 31 18.48 9.66 -3.20
N VAL A 32 19.77 9.42 -2.93
CA VAL A 32 20.76 9.08 -3.97
C VAL A 32 20.44 7.70 -4.55
N PHE A 33 20.15 6.72 -3.69
CA PHE A 33 19.73 5.39 -4.11
C PHE A 33 18.44 5.43 -4.94
N GLU A 34 17.46 6.23 -4.52
CA GLU A 34 16.22 6.41 -5.27
C GLU A 34 16.43 7.03 -6.63
N GLN A 35 17.34 8.02 -6.73
CA GLN A 35 17.69 8.63 -8.00
C GLN A 35 18.31 7.60 -8.95
N LEU A 36 19.20 6.73 -8.48
CA LEU A 36 19.78 5.67 -9.31
C LEU A 36 18.73 4.73 -9.90
N LEU A 37 17.67 4.40 -9.13
CA LEU A 37 16.56 3.59 -9.64
C LEU A 37 15.77 4.34 -10.72
N VAL A 38 15.46 5.61 -10.47
CA VAL A 38 14.71 6.46 -11.40
C VAL A 38 15.48 6.69 -12.69
N ASP A 39 16.79 6.92 -12.60
CA ASP A 39 17.70 7.11 -13.75
C ASP A 39 17.77 5.85 -14.63
N ASP A 40 17.61 4.66 -14.04
CA ASP A 40 17.53 3.37 -14.75
C ASP A 40 16.13 3.05 -15.29
N GLY A 41 15.21 4.02 -15.25
CA GLY A 41 13.86 3.92 -15.81
C GLY A 41 12.82 3.29 -14.89
N ILE A 42 13.12 3.09 -13.59
CA ILE A 42 12.16 2.56 -12.62
C ILE A 42 11.23 3.69 -12.15
N LEU A 43 9.93 3.53 -12.38
CA LEU A 43 8.92 4.41 -11.81
C LEU A 43 8.74 4.12 -10.31
N LEU A 44 9.28 5.00 -9.45
CA LEU A 44 9.24 4.83 -8.01
C LEU A 44 8.09 5.61 -7.35
N PHE A 45 7.11 4.87 -6.82
CA PHE A 45 5.96 5.41 -6.10
C PHE A 45 6.08 5.16 -4.59
N LYS A 46 6.12 6.23 -3.79
CA LYS A 46 6.21 6.15 -2.32
C LYS A 46 4.92 6.64 -1.68
N TYR A 47 4.25 5.77 -0.93
CA TYR A 47 3.00 6.09 -0.24
C TYR A 47 3.17 5.98 1.27
N TRP A 48 2.71 7.00 1.99
CA TRP A 48 2.54 6.96 3.44
C TRP A 48 1.05 6.92 3.76
N LEU A 49 0.62 5.87 4.45
CA LEU A 49 -0.78 5.70 4.85
C LEU A 49 -0.99 6.43 6.18
N CYS A 50 -1.65 7.57 6.12
CA CYS A 50 -1.95 8.42 7.27
C CYS A 50 -3.10 7.80 8.08
N VAL A 51 -2.87 7.62 9.37
CA VAL A 51 -3.89 7.14 10.31
C VAL A 51 -3.72 7.96 11.57
N ASP A 52 -4.81 8.53 12.07
CA ASP A 52 -4.78 9.31 13.30
C ASP A 52 -4.58 8.40 14.51
N GLN A 53 -4.00 8.94 15.59
CA GLN A 53 -3.71 8.17 16.79
C GLN A 53 -4.97 7.51 17.37
N GLU A 54 -6.10 8.21 17.39
CA GLU A 54 -7.38 7.67 17.83
C GLU A 54 -7.80 6.43 17.01
N GLN A 55 -7.73 6.54 15.69
CA GLN A 55 -8.08 5.45 14.79
C GLN A 55 -7.09 4.29 14.87
N GLN A 56 -5.81 4.57 15.15
CA GLN A 56 -4.80 3.56 15.42
C GLN A 56 -5.10 2.80 16.72
N GLU A 57 -5.44 3.50 17.81
CA GLU A 57 -5.78 2.90 19.10
C GLU A 57 -7.05 2.04 19.01
N LYS A 58 -8.08 2.51 18.31
CA LYS A 58 -9.28 1.72 18.01
C LYS A 58 -8.93 0.39 17.33
N ARG A 59 -8.05 0.41 16.33
CA ARG A 59 -7.59 -0.79 15.61
C ARG A 59 -6.77 -1.72 16.50
N PHE A 60 -5.97 -1.17 17.42
CA PHE A 60 -5.24 -1.98 18.40
C PHE A 60 -6.21 -2.71 19.34
N ALA A 61 -7.22 -2.01 19.87
CA ALA A 61 -8.25 -2.59 20.72
C ALA A 61 -9.02 -3.71 19.99
N GLU A 62 -9.46 -3.46 18.75
CA GLU A 62 -10.14 -4.45 17.91
C GLU A 62 -9.28 -5.70 17.68
N ARG A 63 -7.98 -5.54 17.40
CA ARG A 63 -7.05 -6.68 17.22
C ARG A 63 -6.82 -7.46 18.51
N HIS A 64 -6.82 -6.77 19.65
CA HIS A 64 -6.58 -7.40 20.95
C HIS A 64 -7.76 -8.30 21.37
N ILE A 65 -9.00 -7.91 21.05
CA ILE A 65 -10.20 -8.69 21.38
C ILE A 65 -10.54 -9.77 20.35
N ASP A 66 -10.06 -9.63 19.10
CA ASP A 66 -10.34 -10.57 18.03
C ASP A 66 -9.32 -11.75 18.04
N PRO A 67 -9.77 -12.98 18.36
CA PRO A 67 -8.89 -14.14 18.45
C PRO A 67 -8.21 -14.50 17.12
N LEU A 68 -8.76 -14.08 15.98
CA LEU A 68 -8.18 -14.32 14.66
C LEU A 68 -7.14 -13.26 14.26
N LYS A 69 -7.03 -12.16 15.01
CA LYS A 69 -6.13 -11.04 14.71
C LYS A 69 -5.09 -10.77 15.79
N GLY A 70 -5.26 -11.29 17.00
CA GLY A 70 -4.35 -11.05 18.13
C GLY A 70 -2.88 -11.39 17.84
N TRP A 71 -2.63 -12.42 17.02
CA TRP A 71 -1.27 -12.82 16.60
C TRP A 71 -0.50 -11.74 15.82
N LYS A 72 -1.19 -10.71 15.30
CA LYS A 72 -0.58 -9.57 14.59
C LYS A 72 -0.04 -8.48 15.53
N LEU A 73 -0.23 -8.60 16.84
CA LEU A 73 0.27 -7.65 17.83
C LEU A 73 1.63 -8.10 18.36
N SER A 74 2.70 -7.43 17.94
CA SER A 74 4.03 -7.69 18.48
C SER A 74 4.33 -6.86 19.74
N PRO A 75 5.30 -7.25 20.58
CA PRO A 75 5.76 -6.42 21.69
C PRO A 75 6.29 -5.04 21.25
N VAL A 76 6.82 -4.94 20.03
CA VAL A 76 7.27 -3.66 19.45
C VAL A 76 6.07 -2.78 19.14
N ASP A 77 4.99 -3.34 18.61
CA ASP A 77 3.76 -2.59 18.32
C ASP A 77 3.12 -2.06 19.61
N LEU A 78 3.17 -2.81 20.70
CA LEU A 78 2.67 -2.33 21.98
C LEU A 78 3.51 -1.18 22.55
N LYS A 79 4.84 -1.25 22.38
CA LYS A 79 5.76 -0.18 22.78
C LYS A 79 5.66 1.07 21.90
N SER A 80 5.31 0.92 20.61
CA SER A 80 5.24 2.05 19.68
C SER A 80 4.04 2.96 19.96
N ARG A 81 2.97 2.44 20.58
CA ARG A 81 1.77 3.20 20.98
C ARG A 81 2.07 4.44 21.81
N SER A 82 2.97 4.33 22.80
CA SER A 82 3.37 5.46 23.66
C SER A 82 4.35 6.43 23.00
N LYS A 83 4.81 6.14 21.78
CA LYS A 83 5.82 6.92 21.05
C LYS A 83 5.27 7.64 19.81
N TYR A 84 3.96 7.87 19.74
CA TYR A 84 3.31 8.47 18.57
C TYR A 84 3.96 9.80 18.10
N SER A 85 4.30 10.70 19.03
CA SER A 85 4.99 11.96 18.71
C SER A 85 6.37 11.72 18.10
N ALA A 86 7.16 10.81 18.67
CA ALA A 86 8.49 10.49 18.16
C ALA A 86 8.43 9.87 16.75
N TYR A 87 7.44 9.01 16.48
CA TYR A 87 7.18 8.50 15.12
C TYR A 87 6.75 9.60 14.16
N THR A 88 5.97 10.57 14.63
CA THR A 88 5.55 11.73 13.83
C THR A 88 6.76 12.58 13.44
N GLU A 89 7.63 12.91 14.39
CA GLU A 89 8.87 13.66 14.14
C GLU A 89 9.80 12.92 13.18
N ALA A 90 9.99 11.61 13.39
CA ALA A 90 10.82 10.77 12.52
C ALA A 90 10.26 10.72 11.08
N ARG A 91 8.94 10.60 10.92
CA ARG A 91 8.25 10.69 9.62
C ARG A 91 8.52 12.04 8.96
N GLU A 92 8.30 13.16 9.65
CA GLU A 92 8.50 14.50 9.07
C GLU A 92 9.95 14.72 8.63
N ALA A 93 10.93 14.28 9.43
CA ALA A 93 12.33 14.35 9.07
C ALA A 93 12.65 13.50 7.83
N MET A 94 12.11 12.27 7.78
CA MET A 94 12.25 11.37 6.63
C MET A 94 11.64 11.96 5.36
N LEU A 95 10.40 12.46 5.43
CA LEU A 95 9.70 13.07 4.29
C LEU A 95 10.48 14.29 3.78
N ARG A 96 10.95 15.16 4.67
CA ARG A 96 11.78 16.33 4.30
C ARG A 96 13.06 15.91 3.60
N ALA A 97 13.74 14.89 4.12
CA ALA A 97 15.00 14.41 3.57
C ALA A 97 14.83 13.73 2.20
N THR A 98 13.69 13.07 1.95
CA THR A 98 13.55 12.12 0.84
C THR A 98 12.41 12.40 -0.15
N HIS A 99 11.57 13.41 0.08
CA HIS A 99 10.62 13.86 -0.93
C HIS A 99 11.35 14.61 -2.05
N ARG A 100 11.33 14.07 -3.27
CA ARG A 100 12.00 14.61 -4.46
C ARG A 100 11.08 14.51 -5.67
N GLU A 101 11.30 15.35 -6.68
CA GLU A 101 10.49 15.36 -7.90
C GLU A 101 10.52 14.01 -8.64
N GLY A 102 11.71 13.38 -8.77
CA GLY A 102 11.84 12.06 -9.40
C GLY A 102 11.31 10.89 -8.56
N ALA A 103 11.17 11.07 -7.24
CA ALA A 103 10.67 10.06 -6.32
C ALA A 103 9.83 10.72 -5.21
N PRO A 104 8.61 11.20 -5.52
CA PRO A 104 7.82 11.97 -4.58
C PRO A 104 7.12 11.04 -3.58
N TRP A 105 6.99 11.53 -2.35
CA TRP A 105 6.08 10.95 -1.37
C TRP A 105 4.64 11.40 -1.60
N THR A 106 3.71 10.48 -1.47
CA THR A 106 2.26 10.72 -1.49
C THR A 106 1.67 10.31 -0.16
N LEU A 107 0.96 11.24 0.49
CA LEU A 107 0.20 10.97 1.71
C LEU A 107 -1.20 10.51 1.31
N VAL A 108 -1.68 9.43 1.93
CA VAL A 108 -3.03 8.90 1.71
C VAL A 108 -3.74 8.83 3.04
N ASP A 109 -4.85 9.55 3.19
CA ASP A 109 -5.73 9.37 4.34
C ASP A 109 -6.28 7.93 4.33
N PHE A 110 -5.98 7.23 5.41
CA PHE A 110 -6.29 5.83 5.59
C PHE A 110 -7.08 5.58 6.88
N ASN A 111 -7.73 6.61 7.43
CA ASN A 111 -8.67 6.47 8.55
C ASN A 111 -9.86 5.57 8.15
N ASP A 112 -10.45 5.80 6.97
CA ASP A 112 -11.30 4.82 6.27
C ASP A 112 -10.43 3.99 5.33
N GLN A 113 -10.28 2.69 5.63
CA GLN A 113 -9.43 1.80 4.83
C GLN A 113 -10.02 1.49 3.45
N ARG A 114 -11.34 1.48 3.29
CA ARG A 114 -11.97 1.18 2.00
C ARG A 114 -11.77 2.36 1.06
N LEU A 115 -12.06 3.57 1.55
CA LEU A 115 -11.82 4.80 0.80
C LEU A 115 -10.34 5.01 0.51
N GLY A 116 -9.47 4.87 1.52
CA GLY A 116 -8.02 5.03 1.35
C GLY A 116 -7.42 4.10 0.29
N ARG A 117 -7.92 2.84 0.18
CA ARG A 117 -7.52 1.93 -0.89
C ARG A 117 -7.93 2.44 -2.27
N LEU A 118 -9.17 2.90 -2.43
CA LEU A 118 -9.66 3.45 -3.70
C LEU A 118 -8.87 4.70 -4.11
N THR A 119 -8.63 5.61 -3.16
CA THR A 119 -7.84 6.83 -3.37
C THR A 119 -6.42 6.51 -3.81
N LEU A 120 -5.75 5.57 -3.13
CA LEU A 120 -4.40 5.14 -3.50
C LEU A 120 -4.37 4.52 -4.91
N VAL A 121 -5.27 3.57 -5.19
CA VAL A 121 -5.32 2.90 -6.51
C VAL A 121 -5.59 3.92 -7.61
N ARG A 122 -6.52 4.86 -7.39
CA ARG A 122 -6.79 5.92 -8.35
C ARG A 122 -5.55 6.78 -8.61
N ASN A 123 -4.88 7.25 -7.55
CA ASN A 123 -3.66 8.05 -7.68
C ASN A 123 -2.54 7.30 -8.41
N LEU A 124 -2.39 6.00 -8.15
CA LEU A 124 -1.40 5.18 -8.85
C LEU A 124 -1.72 5.10 -10.34
N LEU A 125 -2.97 4.79 -10.69
CA LEU A 125 -3.40 4.70 -12.09
C LEU A 125 -3.22 6.03 -12.84
N ASP A 126 -3.55 7.17 -12.20
CA ASP A 126 -3.40 8.50 -12.78
C ASP A 126 -1.93 8.87 -13.07
N ARG A 127 -0.96 8.20 -12.44
CA ARG A 127 0.48 8.47 -12.60
C ARG A 127 1.19 7.44 -13.46
N LEU A 128 0.54 6.33 -13.81
CA LEU A 128 1.13 5.37 -14.73
C LEU A 128 1.09 5.95 -16.15
N PRO A 129 2.17 5.81 -16.94
CA PRO A 129 2.13 6.22 -18.33
C PRO A 129 1.12 5.34 -19.08
N ASP A 130 0.28 5.97 -19.90
CA ASP A 130 -0.60 5.26 -20.82
C ASP A 130 0.25 4.38 -21.73
N THR A 131 0.15 3.07 -21.52
CA THR A 131 0.90 2.09 -22.30
C THR A 131 -0.07 1.44 -23.26
N ARG A 132 -0.04 1.89 -24.52
CA ARG A 132 -0.77 1.22 -25.58
C ARG A 132 -0.05 -0.08 -25.91
N VAL A 133 -0.68 -1.21 -25.58
CA VAL A 133 -0.20 -2.52 -26.00
C VAL A 133 -0.90 -2.84 -27.32
N ASP A 134 -0.20 -2.70 -28.44
CA ASP A 134 -0.67 -3.16 -29.75
C ASP A 134 -0.59 -4.70 -29.83
N ALA A 135 -1.28 -5.38 -28.91
CA ALA A 135 -1.47 -6.81 -29.01
C ALA A 135 -2.48 -7.06 -30.13
N PRO A 136 -2.12 -7.80 -31.20
CA PRO A 136 -3.11 -8.19 -32.19
C PRO A 136 -4.17 -9.01 -31.47
N LEU A 137 -5.41 -8.53 -31.50
CA LEU A 137 -6.54 -9.32 -31.02
C LEU A 137 -6.55 -10.59 -31.88
N PRO A 138 -6.58 -11.79 -31.26
CA PRO A 138 -6.73 -13.00 -32.03
C PRO A 138 -8.00 -12.90 -32.86
N GLU A 139 -7.95 -13.33 -34.12
CA GLU A 139 -9.15 -13.44 -34.92
C GLU A 139 -10.15 -14.33 -34.19
N LEU A 140 -11.36 -13.81 -33.99
CA LEU A 140 -12.49 -14.57 -33.44
C LEU A 140 -13.35 -15.03 -34.61
N PRO A 141 -13.06 -16.19 -35.23
CA PRO A 141 -13.88 -16.69 -36.33
C PRO A 141 -15.30 -16.91 -35.83
N LYS A 142 -16.29 -16.59 -36.66
CA LYS A 142 -17.69 -16.91 -36.34
C LYS A 142 -17.81 -18.42 -36.11
N LEU A 143 -18.42 -18.79 -34.98
CA LEU A 143 -18.79 -20.18 -34.71
C LEU A 143 -19.64 -20.71 -35.87
N LYS A 144 -19.25 -21.87 -36.41
CA LYS A 144 -20.05 -22.56 -37.41
C LYS A 144 -21.21 -23.26 -36.70
N GLY A 145 -22.42 -23.05 -37.19
CA GLY A 145 -23.63 -23.68 -36.63
C GLY A 145 -24.42 -22.77 -35.71
N LYS A 146 -25.44 -23.34 -35.07
CA LYS A 146 -26.29 -22.62 -34.10
C LYS A 146 -25.61 -22.63 -32.74
N LEU A 147 -25.74 -21.53 -32.00
CA LEU A 147 -25.34 -21.50 -30.60
C LEU A 147 -26.18 -22.50 -29.81
N HIS A 148 -25.52 -23.29 -28.98
CA HIS A 148 -26.20 -24.19 -28.06
C HIS A 148 -26.71 -23.39 -26.88
N ARG A 149 -27.92 -23.73 -26.43
CA ARG A 149 -28.43 -23.28 -25.13
C ARG A 149 -28.10 -24.38 -24.14
N GLU A 150 -27.36 -24.05 -23.10
CA GLU A 150 -27.05 -24.99 -22.02
C GLU A 150 -28.35 -25.54 -21.43
N HIS A 151 -28.35 -26.85 -21.22
CA HIS A 151 -29.43 -27.56 -20.56
C HIS A 151 -28.83 -28.51 -19.53
N TYR A 152 -29.42 -28.54 -18.34
CA TYR A 152 -28.92 -29.32 -17.22
C TYR A 152 -29.96 -30.36 -16.79
N ASP A 153 -29.82 -31.58 -17.31
CA ASP A 153 -30.73 -32.71 -17.02
C ASP A 153 -30.51 -33.32 -15.63
N VAL A 154 -29.27 -33.28 -15.13
CA VAL A 154 -28.87 -33.99 -13.90
C VAL A 154 -29.10 -33.14 -12.65
N LEU A 155 -28.77 -31.84 -12.71
CA LEU A 155 -28.90 -30.89 -11.60
C LEU A 155 -29.28 -29.52 -12.15
N LYS A 156 -30.16 -28.79 -11.45
CA LYS A 156 -30.54 -27.43 -11.85
C LYS A 156 -29.57 -26.40 -11.27
N PRO A 157 -29.27 -25.31 -12.00
CA PRO A 157 -28.63 -24.13 -11.43
C PRO A 157 -29.44 -23.61 -10.23
N ILE A 158 -28.74 -23.08 -9.23
CA ILE A 158 -29.39 -22.38 -8.11
C ILE A 158 -30.06 -21.09 -8.62
N GLU A 159 -31.04 -20.60 -7.87
CA GLU A 159 -31.71 -19.34 -8.19
C GLU A 159 -30.71 -18.18 -8.20
N ASP A 160 -30.90 -17.27 -9.15
CA ASP A 160 -30.09 -16.06 -9.25
C ASP A 160 -30.26 -15.22 -7.98
N PHE A 161 -29.16 -14.60 -7.55
CA PHE A 161 -29.22 -13.69 -6.42
C PHE A 161 -30.09 -12.48 -6.79
N PRO A 162 -31.10 -12.10 -5.97
CA PRO A 162 -31.96 -10.96 -6.28
C PRO A 162 -31.12 -9.68 -6.22
N VAL A 163 -30.93 -9.05 -7.38
CA VAL A 163 -30.36 -7.71 -7.49
C VAL A 163 -31.55 -6.75 -7.59
N GLU A 164 -31.76 -5.92 -6.57
CA GLU A 164 -32.71 -4.81 -6.66
C GLU A 164 -32.15 -3.77 -7.65
N GLU A 165 -32.97 -3.37 -8.64
CA GLU A 165 -32.64 -2.33 -9.63
C GLU A 165 -32.55 -0.92 -9.03
#